data_AF-A0A1Y3TQ77-F1
#
_entry.id   AF-A0A1Y3TQ77-F1
#
_cell.length_a   1.000
_cell.length_b   1.000
_cell.length_c   1.000
_cell.angle_alpha   90.00
_cell.angle_beta   90.00
_cell.angle_gamma   90.00
#
_symmetry.space_group_name_H-M   'P 1'
#
loop_
_entity.id
_entity.type
_entity.pdbx_description
1 polymer ?
#
loop_
_entity_poly.entity_id
_entity_poly.type
_entity_poly.pdbx_seq_one_letter_code
_entity_poly.pdbx_strand_id
1 'polypeptide(L)'
;MAISNASLKQVIRDIVLHILFYPYGALWFMQACIVGACILLFFYRIKAKRSLVISIAMICYIIGLITNRYYFLVENTCLADVVRLYRRYFISGRNGVFVGFPYLLIGIGVYLLWCRYGEKFRLKVLILIAVVIYGVYALEIMTVQNFSYVDDESQYVMQPFLASILLLIALKAQTLVQKNKLDSSLYRNLSVGIYYTHRPLISIFQIACFYLDIEQNPFIIGALVLTLSLGACIFVYRNKIKPLYSLLR
;
A
#
# COMPACT_ATOMS: atom_id res chain seq x y z
N MET A 1 -7.81 -7.77 27.23
CA MET A 1 -8.66 -8.78 27.87
C MET A 1 -10.11 -8.51 27.47
N ALA A 2 -10.64 -9.27 26.50
CA ALA A 2 -12.06 -9.40 26.16
C ALA A 2 -12.19 -10.46 25.04
N ILE A 3 -11.90 -11.72 25.36
CA ILE A 3 -12.29 -12.83 24.47
C ILE A 3 -13.77 -13.07 24.76
N SER A 4 -14.63 -12.25 24.15
CA SER A 4 -16.08 -12.48 24.18
C SER A 4 -16.37 -13.77 23.42
N ASN A 5 -17.40 -14.51 23.86
CA ASN A 5 -17.91 -15.75 23.26
C ASN A 5 -18.23 -15.59 21.76
N ALA A 6 -17.21 -15.62 20.91
CA ALA A 6 -17.37 -15.67 19.46
C ALA A 6 -17.83 -17.09 19.12
N SER A 7 -19.06 -17.22 18.61
CA SER A 7 -19.56 -18.49 18.11
C SER A 7 -18.59 -19.05 17.05
N LEU A 8 -18.40 -20.37 16.99
CA LEU A 8 -17.53 -21.03 16.00
C LEU A 8 -17.82 -20.56 14.55
N LYS A 9 -19.09 -20.25 14.26
CA LYS A 9 -19.54 -19.67 12.99
C LYS A 9 -18.98 -18.28 12.72
N GLN A 10 -18.86 -17.43 13.73
CA GLN A 10 -18.21 -16.12 13.61
C GLN A 10 -16.70 -16.28 13.39
N VAL A 11 -16.04 -17.19 14.10
CA VAL A 11 -14.60 -17.46 13.92
C VAL A 11 -14.31 -17.96 12.50
N ILE A 12 -15.09 -18.94 12.00
CA ILE A 12 -14.93 -19.45 10.63
C ILE A 12 -15.21 -18.36 9.61
N ARG A 13 -16.28 -17.57 9.79
CA ARG A 13 -16.60 -16.46 8.90
C ARG A 13 -15.47 -15.44 8.87
N ASP A 14 -14.93 -15.08 10.02
CA ASP A 14 -13.89 -14.06 10.13
C ASP A 14 -12.57 -14.56 9.54
N ILE A 15 -12.21 -15.84 9.71
CA ILE A 15 -11.06 -16.48 9.03
C ILE A 15 -11.25 -16.44 7.51
N VAL A 16 -12.41 -16.83 7.01
CA VAL A 16 -12.71 -16.81 5.57
C VAL A 16 -12.66 -15.39 5.02
N LEU A 17 -13.23 -14.42 5.73
CA LEU A 17 -13.21 -13.01 5.32
C LEU A 17 -11.78 -12.44 5.34
N HIS A 18 -10.95 -12.81 6.32
CA HIS A 18 -9.55 -12.37 6.35
C HIS A 18 -8.75 -13.03 5.22
N ILE A 19 -8.94 -14.31 4.92
CA ILE A 19 -8.25 -14.96 3.81
C ILE A 19 -8.68 -14.38 2.45
N LEU A 20 -9.98 -14.08 2.28
CA LEU A 20 -10.55 -13.67 0.99
C LEU A 20 -10.57 -12.17 0.75
N PHE A 21 -10.53 -11.33 1.79
CA PHE A 21 -10.72 -9.90 1.64
C PHE A 21 -9.71 -9.03 2.41
N TYR A 22 -9.06 -9.56 3.46
CA TYR A 22 -8.15 -8.75 4.27
C TYR A 22 -7.15 -9.63 5.07
N PRO A 23 -6.13 -10.21 4.43
CA PRO A 23 -5.19 -11.08 5.12
C PRO A 23 -4.40 -10.26 6.14
N TYR A 24 -4.23 -10.82 7.34
CA TYR A 24 -3.51 -10.15 8.43
C TYR A 24 -2.14 -9.64 7.96
N GLY A 25 -1.90 -8.34 8.14
CA GLY A 25 -0.62 -7.70 7.86
C GLY A 25 -0.47 -7.11 6.46
N ALA A 26 0.76 -7.04 5.95
CA ALA A 26 1.12 -6.31 4.73
C ALA A 26 0.69 -7.00 3.41
N LEU A 27 0.03 -8.17 3.49
CA LEU A 27 -0.30 -9.00 2.32
C LEU A 27 -1.63 -8.63 1.65
N TRP A 28 -2.44 -7.76 2.25
CA TRP A 28 -3.71 -7.32 1.66
C TRP A 28 -3.53 -6.71 0.27
N PHE A 29 -2.40 -6.03 0.03
CA PHE A 29 -2.05 -5.46 -1.27
C PHE A 29 -1.86 -6.52 -2.36
N MET A 30 -1.28 -7.68 -2.03
CA MET A 30 -1.09 -8.75 -3.02
C MET A 30 -2.43 -9.29 -3.52
N GLN A 31 -3.37 -9.53 -2.60
CA GLN A 31 -4.72 -9.93 -2.97
C GLN A 31 -5.46 -8.84 -3.74
N ALA A 32 -5.31 -7.57 -3.32
CA ALA A 32 -5.88 -6.45 -4.04
C ALA A 32 -5.37 -6.36 -5.49
N CYS A 33 -4.07 -6.64 -5.71
CA CYS A 33 -3.49 -6.71 -7.05
C CYS A 33 -4.08 -7.85 -7.89
N ILE A 34 -4.25 -9.05 -7.32
CA ILE A 34 -4.82 -10.19 -8.04
C ILE A 34 -6.24 -9.86 -8.51
N VAL A 35 -7.09 -9.39 -7.59
CA VAL A 35 -8.48 -9.04 -7.90
C VAL A 35 -8.54 -7.89 -8.91
N GLY A 36 -7.73 -6.85 -8.71
CA GLY A 36 -7.66 -5.71 -9.64
C GLY A 36 -7.20 -6.12 -11.04
N ALA A 37 -6.24 -7.05 -11.15
CA ALA A 37 -5.79 -7.59 -12.42
C ALA A 37 -6.89 -8.41 -13.12
N CYS A 38 -7.65 -9.22 -12.38
CA CYS A 38 -8.81 -9.93 -12.92
C CYS A 38 -9.86 -8.98 -13.50
N ILE A 39 -10.16 -7.88 -12.79
CA ILE A 39 -11.11 -6.85 -13.25
C ILE A 39 -10.59 -6.16 -14.53
N LEU A 40 -9.31 -5.79 -14.57
CA LEU A 40 -8.70 -5.21 -15.76
C LEU A 40 -8.73 -6.17 -16.95
N LEU A 41 -8.42 -7.44 -16.70
CA LEU A 41 -8.46 -8.48 -17.72
C LEU A 41 -9.87 -8.66 -18.27
N PHE A 42 -10.89 -8.63 -17.42
CA PHE A 42 -12.28 -8.66 -17.85
C PHE A 42 -12.61 -7.49 -18.80
N PHE A 43 -12.31 -6.24 -18.41
CA PHE A 43 -12.53 -5.07 -19.26
C PHE A 43 -11.73 -5.12 -20.57
N TYR A 44 -10.52 -5.66 -20.53
CA TYR A 44 -9.71 -5.88 -21.71
C TYR A 44 -10.34 -6.89 -22.67
N ARG A 45 -10.86 -8.01 -22.16
CA ARG A 45 -11.51 -9.07 -22.95
C ARG A 45 -12.77 -8.59 -23.65
N ILE A 46 -13.59 -7.78 -22.98
CA ILE A 46 -14.80 -7.20 -23.58
C ILE A 46 -14.52 -5.96 -24.45
N LYS A 47 -13.24 -5.59 -24.63
CA LYS A 47 -12.80 -4.40 -25.38
C LYS A 47 -13.52 -3.13 -24.94
N ALA A 48 -13.72 -2.97 -23.63
CA ALA A 48 -14.39 -1.80 -23.08
C ALA A 48 -13.65 -0.50 -23.48
N LYS A 49 -14.41 0.56 -23.72
CA LYS A 49 -13.85 1.88 -24.02
C LYS A 49 -12.98 2.35 -22.85
N ARG A 50 -11.78 2.87 -23.14
CA ARG A 50 -10.83 3.34 -22.12
C ARG A 50 -11.45 4.36 -21.16
N SER A 51 -12.24 5.31 -21.69
CA SER A 51 -12.93 6.32 -20.90
C SER A 51 -13.87 5.68 -19.85
N LEU A 52 -14.64 4.66 -20.25
CA LEU A 52 -15.52 3.94 -19.35
C LEU A 52 -14.75 3.27 -18.21
N VAL A 53 -13.65 2.58 -18.53
CA VAL A 53 -12.82 1.90 -17.51
C VAL A 53 -12.23 2.91 -16.52
N ILE A 54 -11.75 4.06 -17.00
CA ILE A 54 -11.23 5.14 -16.16
C ILE A 54 -12.34 5.72 -15.27
N SER A 55 -13.53 6.00 -15.82
CA SER A 55 -14.67 6.50 -15.05
C SER A 55 -15.06 5.53 -13.93
N ILE A 56 -15.15 4.23 -14.22
CA ILE A 56 -15.46 3.20 -13.23
C ILE A 56 -14.37 3.15 -12.16
N ALA A 57 -13.09 3.18 -12.54
CA ALA A 57 -11.99 3.19 -11.58
C ALA A 57 -12.02 4.41 -10.65
N MET A 58 -12.34 5.59 -11.19
CA MET A 58 -12.47 6.81 -10.40
C MET A 58 -13.62 6.69 -9.38
N ILE A 59 -14.79 6.20 -9.82
CA ILE A 59 -15.94 5.97 -8.93
C ILE A 59 -15.58 4.95 -7.84
N CYS A 60 -14.94 3.83 -8.21
CA CYS A 60 -14.50 2.81 -7.26
C CYS A 60 -13.53 3.39 -6.21
N TYR A 61 -12.60 4.26 -6.62
CA TYR A 61 -11.67 4.89 -5.68
C TYR A 61 -12.37 5.89 -4.75
N ILE A 62 -13.31 6.68 -5.27
CA ILE A 62 -14.13 7.60 -4.46
C ILE A 62 -14.93 6.83 -3.40
N ILE A 63 -15.53 5.69 -3.76
CA ILE A 63 -16.21 4.81 -2.80
C ILE A 63 -15.20 4.30 -1.76
N GLY A 64 -13.99 3.92 -2.18
CA GLY A 64 -12.89 3.56 -1.27
C GLY A 64 -12.56 4.67 -0.27
N LEU A 65 -12.50 5.93 -0.71
CA LEU A 65 -12.24 7.09 0.15
C LEU A 65 -13.36 7.32 1.17
N ILE A 66 -14.62 7.28 0.73
CA ILE A 66 -15.81 7.49 1.58
C ILE A 66 -15.96 6.38 2.62
N THR A 67 -15.63 5.14 2.25
CA THR A 67 -15.68 3.99 3.17
C THR A 67 -14.51 3.93 4.16
N ASN A 68 -13.60 4.90 4.11
CA ASN A 68 -12.43 5.00 4.99
C ASN A 68 -12.32 6.40 5.62
N ARG A 69 -11.42 7.26 5.12
CA ARG A 69 -11.07 8.55 5.76
C ARG A 69 -12.08 9.65 5.49
N TYR A 70 -12.82 9.58 4.38
CA TYR A 70 -13.76 10.64 3.96
C TYR A 70 -15.20 10.33 4.37
N TYR A 71 -15.39 9.49 5.39
CA TYR A 71 -16.72 9.14 5.87
C TYR A 71 -17.49 10.35 6.41
N PHE A 72 -16.80 11.31 7.02
CA PHE A 72 -17.41 12.55 7.51
C PHE A 72 -18.23 13.31 6.45
N LEU A 73 -17.92 13.14 5.16
CA LEU A 73 -18.69 13.74 4.07
C LEU A 73 -20.11 13.17 3.94
N VAL A 74 -20.35 11.96 4.46
CA VAL A 74 -21.60 11.20 4.27
C VAL A 74 -22.29 10.81 5.56
N GLU A 75 -21.66 11.06 6.72
CA GLU A 75 -22.10 10.62 8.05
C GLU A 75 -23.57 10.92 8.38
N ASN A 76 -24.08 12.06 7.93
CA ASN A 76 -25.46 12.50 8.17
C ASN A 76 -26.39 12.33 6.96
N THR A 77 -26.04 11.45 6.03
CA THR A 77 -26.81 11.21 4.81
C THR A 77 -27.28 9.76 4.71
N CYS A 78 -28.25 9.47 3.84
CA CYS A 78 -28.66 8.09 3.53
C CYS A 78 -27.48 7.21 3.06
N LEU A 79 -26.41 7.81 2.53
CA LEU A 79 -25.23 7.07 2.12
C LEU A 79 -24.43 6.50 3.30
N ALA A 80 -24.55 7.07 4.50
CA ALA A 80 -23.97 6.49 5.71
C ALA A 80 -24.53 5.08 5.99
N ASP A 81 -25.82 4.86 5.76
CA ASP A 81 -26.45 3.55 5.95
C ASP A 81 -25.90 2.51 4.97
N VAL A 82 -25.66 2.93 3.72
CA VAL A 82 -25.04 2.08 2.70
C VAL A 82 -23.61 1.71 3.10
N VAL A 83 -22.81 2.66 3.60
CA VAL A 83 -21.45 2.39 4.09
C VAL A 83 -21.45 1.46 5.30
N ARG A 84 -22.37 1.67 6.25
CA ARG A 84 -22.53 0.80 7.43
C ARG A 84 -22.94 -0.62 7.03
N LEU A 85 -23.87 -0.75 6.08
CA LEU A 85 -24.28 -2.04 5.53
C LEU A 85 -23.12 -2.74 4.83
N TYR A 86 -22.39 -2.01 3.99
CA TYR A 86 -21.19 -2.53 3.31
C TYR A 86 -20.20 -3.10 4.31
N ARG A 87 -19.90 -2.37 5.40
CA ARG A 87 -18.95 -2.82 6.44
C ARG A 87 -19.40 -4.01 7.26
N ARG A 88 -20.71 -4.28 7.33
CA ARG A 88 -21.21 -5.51 7.94
C ARG A 88 -20.75 -6.76 7.18
N TYR A 89 -20.54 -6.65 5.86
CA TYR A 89 -20.15 -7.75 5.00
C TYR A 89 -18.67 -7.72 4.62
N PHE A 90 -18.11 -6.54 4.41
CA PHE A 90 -16.74 -6.34 3.98
C PHE A 90 -15.92 -5.67 5.08
N ILE A 91 -14.79 -6.27 5.44
CA ILE A 91 -13.93 -5.80 6.55
C ILE A 91 -13.46 -4.35 6.30
N SER A 92 -13.05 -4.04 5.08
CA SER A 92 -12.52 -2.73 4.70
C SER A 92 -12.85 -2.35 3.26
N GLY A 93 -12.98 -1.03 3.03
CA GLY A 93 -12.98 -0.45 1.69
C GLY A 93 -11.64 -0.59 0.95
N ARG A 94 -10.57 -1.01 1.65
CA ARG A 94 -9.24 -1.29 1.09
C ARG A 94 -9.17 -2.69 0.51
N ASN A 95 -9.79 -2.85 -0.64
CA ASN A 95 -9.83 -4.13 -1.34
C ASN A 95 -9.38 -3.98 -2.81
N GLY A 96 -9.36 -5.11 -3.51
CA GLY A 96 -8.95 -5.15 -4.91
C GLY A 96 -9.88 -4.41 -5.87
N VAL A 97 -11.14 -4.15 -5.51
CA VAL A 97 -12.09 -3.42 -6.34
C VAL A 97 -11.90 -1.91 -6.20
N PHE A 98 -11.87 -1.41 -4.96
CA PHE A 98 -11.83 0.03 -4.70
C PHE A 98 -10.42 0.61 -4.66
N VAL A 99 -9.39 -0.23 -4.46
CA VAL A 99 -7.99 0.21 -4.42
C VAL A 99 -7.15 -0.48 -5.47
N GLY A 100 -7.17 -1.83 -5.49
CA GLY A 100 -6.31 -2.59 -6.41
C GLY A 100 -6.54 -2.24 -7.88
N PHE A 101 -7.80 -2.26 -8.32
CA PHE A 101 -8.18 -1.95 -9.70
C PHE A 101 -7.79 -0.52 -10.11
N PRO A 102 -8.14 0.55 -9.36
CA PRO A 102 -7.69 1.91 -9.69
C PRO A 102 -6.18 2.06 -9.71
N TYR A 103 -5.45 1.53 -8.73
CA TYR A 103 -3.99 1.65 -8.65
C TYR A 103 -3.28 0.92 -9.79
N LEU A 104 -3.75 -0.27 -10.17
CA LEU A 104 -3.19 -0.99 -11.31
C LEU A 104 -3.45 -0.26 -12.62
N LEU A 105 -4.64 0.31 -12.80
CA LEU A 105 -4.96 1.11 -13.99
C LEU A 105 -4.03 2.35 -14.07
N ILE A 106 -3.80 3.03 -12.95
CA ILE A 106 -2.85 4.13 -12.84
C ILE A 106 -1.43 3.65 -13.20
N GLY A 107 -1.00 2.52 -12.64
CA GLY A 107 0.32 1.93 -12.94
C GLY A 107 0.52 1.65 -14.43
N ILE A 108 -0.50 1.11 -15.11
CA ILE A 108 -0.49 0.92 -16.56
C ILE A 108 -0.38 2.27 -17.28
N GLY A 109 -1.17 3.27 -16.89
CA GLY A 109 -1.13 4.61 -17.47
C GLY A 109 0.24 5.28 -17.33
N VAL A 110 0.84 5.19 -16.15
CA VAL A 110 2.19 5.70 -15.86
C VAL A 110 3.24 4.98 -16.70
N TYR A 111 3.14 3.64 -16.83
CA TYR A 111 4.06 2.88 -17.67
C TYR A 111 3.95 3.25 -19.15
N LEU A 112 2.72 3.45 -19.67
CA LEU A 112 2.53 3.90 -21.05
C LEU A 112 3.08 5.31 -21.28
N LEU A 113 2.90 6.21 -20.31
CA LEU A 113 3.50 7.54 -20.33
C LEU A 113 5.03 7.46 -20.36
N TRP A 114 5.60 6.57 -19.54
CA TRP A 114 7.03 6.29 -19.50
C TRP A 114 7.56 5.77 -20.84
N CYS A 115 6.91 4.80 -21.47
CA CYS A 115 7.31 4.30 -22.79
C CYS A 115 7.33 5.39 -23.86
N ARG A 116 6.47 6.41 -23.73
CA ARG A 116 6.36 7.49 -24.72
C ARG A 116 7.32 8.65 -24.46
N TYR A 117 7.62 8.97 -23.20
CA TYR A 117 8.33 10.20 -22.82
C TYR A 117 9.44 10.01 -21.76
N GLY A 118 9.74 8.78 -21.34
CA GLY A 118 10.61 8.48 -20.19
C GLY A 118 12.02 9.07 -20.29
N GLU A 119 12.57 9.15 -21.50
CA GLU A 119 13.87 9.77 -21.74
C GLU A 119 13.87 11.28 -21.46
N LYS A 120 12.74 11.95 -21.73
CA LYS A 120 12.58 13.40 -21.51
C LYS A 120 12.46 13.76 -20.03
N PHE A 121 12.07 12.81 -19.18
CA PHE A 121 11.94 13.07 -17.75
C PHE A 121 13.32 13.21 -17.10
N ARG A 122 13.50 14.33 -16.38
CA ARG A 122 14.68 14.61 -15.57
C ARG A 122 14.40 14.21 -14.12
N LEU A 123 15.28 13.39 -13.54
CA LEU A 123 15.10 12.86 -12.17
C LEU A 123 14.92 13.98 -11.13
N LYS A 124 15.73 15.05 -11.20
CA LYS A 124 15.61 16.21 -10.29
C LYS A 124 14.22 16.86 -10.33
N VAL A 125 13.61 16.94 -11.52
CA VAL A 125 12.27 17.50 -11.71
C VAL A 125 11.22 16.55 -11.12
N LEU A 126 11.35 15.24 -11.36
CA LEU A 126 10.44 14.25 -10.77
C LEU A 126 10.49 14.28 -9.23
N ILE A 127 11.69 14.39 -8.65
CA ILE A 127 11.88 14.53 -7.20
C ILE A 127 11.23 15.81 -6.69
N LEU A 128 11.43 16.95 -7.36
CA LEU A 128 10.80 18.21 -6.98
C LEU A 128 9.26 18.08 -6.99
N ILE A 129 8.69 17.49 -8.04
CA ILE A 129 7.25 17.23 -8.13
C ILE A 129 6.79 16.31 -7.00
N ALA A 130 7.56 15.26 -6.68
CA ALA A 130 7.23 14.34 -5.59
C ALA A 130 7.23 15.06 -4.23
N VAL A 131 8.19 15.95 -3.97
CA VAL A 131 8.22 16.77 -2.74
C VAL A 131 7.00 17.68 -2.67
N VAL A 132 6.63 18.34 -3.76
CA VAL A 132 5.43 19.20 -3.80
C VAL A 132 4.15 18.39 -3.55
N ILE A 133 3.97 17.26 -4.24
CA ILE A 133 2.81 16.37 -4.05
C ILE A 133 2.77 15.84 -2.62
N TYR A 134 3.92 15.45 -2.06
CA TYR A 134 4.01 15.01 -0.67
C TYR A 134 3.63 16.13 0.32
N GLY A 135 4.04 17.38 0.05
CA GLY A 135 3.61 18.54 0.84
C GLY A 135 2.10 18.72 0.83
N VAL A 136 1.47 18.63 -0.34
CA VAL A 136 -0.01 18.69 -0.47
C VAL A 136 -0.68 17.50 0.23
N TYR A 137 -0.09 16.31 0.12
CA TYR A 137 -0.57 15.12 0.83
C TYR A 137 -0.47 15.27 2.35
N ALA A 138 0.60 15.84 2.88
CA ALA A 138 0.74 16.12 4.30
C ALA A 138 -0.30 17.16 4.78
N LEU A 139 -0.53 18.22 3.99
CA LEU A 139 -1.58 19.20 4.27
C LEU A 139 -2.96 18.53 4.30
N GLU A 140 -3.25 17.65 3.33
CA GLU A 140 -4.49 16.88 3.31
C GLU A 140 -4.66 16.09 4.61
N ILE A 141 -3.66 15.30 5.02
CA ILE A 141 -3.69 14.56 6.30
C ILE A 141 -4.00 15.48 7.48
N MET A 142 -3.28 16.61 7.60
CA MET A 142 -3.47 17.56 8.70
C MET A 142 -4.87 18.18 8.70
N THR A 143 -5.46 18.43 7.53
CA THR A 143 -6.82 18.98 7.43
C THR A 143 -7.88 17.96 7.81
N VAL A 144 -7.72 16.69 7.41
CA VAL A 144 -8.76 15.67 7.63
C VAL A 144 -8.64 14.93 8.96
N GLN A 145 -7.56 15.14 9.74
CA GLN A 145 -7.24 14.33 10.91
C GLN A 145 -8.29 14.35 12.03
N ASN A 146 -9.00 15.47 12.19
CA ASN A 146 -9.98 15.66 13.27
C ASN A 146 -11.40 15.28 12.88
N PHE A 147 -11.62 14.78 11.65
CA PHE A 147 -12.94 14.39 11.17
C PHE A 147 -13.24 12.92 11.43
N SER A 148 -14.53 12.59 11.44
CA SER A 148 -15.01 11.22 11.62
C SER A 148 -14.56 10.31 10.48
N TYR A 149 -14.21 9.08 10.84
CA TYR A 149 -13.72 8.04 9.94
C TYR A 149 -14.28 6.69 10.38
N VAL A 150 -14.15 5.68 9.51
CA VAL A 150 -14.82 4.39 9.74
C VAL A 150 -13.85 3.19 9.69
N ASP A 151 -12.66 3.32 9.12
CA ASP A 151 -11.64 2.26 9.09
C ASP A 151 -10.31 2.73 9.70
N ASP A 152 -9.18 2.56 9.01
CA ASP A 152 -7.83 2.74 9.56
C ASP A 152 -7.16 4.06 9.13
N GLU A 153 -7.93 4.99 8.57
CA GLU A 153 -7.49 6.34 8.22
C GLU A 153 -6.35 6.37 7.17
N SER A 154 -6.24 5.34 6.32
CA SER A 154 -5.05 5.17 5.46
C SER A 154 -5.24 5.52 3.98
N GLN A 155 -6.41 6.05 3.58
CA GLN A 155 -6.72 6.37 2.18
C GLN A 155 -6.98 7.86 1.99
N TYR A 156 -6.36 8.46 0.97
CA TYR A 156 -6.33 9.90 0.76
C TYR A 156 -6.38 10.27 -0.72
N VAL A 157 -6.93 11.43 -1.07
CA VAL A 157 -7.08 11.85 -2.47
C VAL A 157 -5.73 12.04 -3.14
N MET A 158 -4.71 12.54 -2.42
CA MET A 158 -3.37 12.76 -2.99
C MET A 158 -2.55 11.46 -3.16
N GLN A 159 -2.98 10.36 -2.54
CA GLN A 159 -2.23 9.11 -2.51
C GLN A 159 -1.95 8.51 -3.91
N PRO A 160 -2.91 8.46 -4.87
CA PRO A 160 -2.64 7.93 -6.20
C PRO A 160 -1.70 8.81 -7.03
N PHE A 161 -1.71 10.13 -6.79
CA PHE A 161 -0.78 11.06 -7.44
C PHE A 161 0.64 10.86 -6.93
N LEU A 162 0.80 10.71 -5.61
CA LEU A 162 2.07 10.38 -4.99
C LEU A 162 2.60 9.03 -5.49
N ALA A 163 1.74 8.00 -5.54
CA ALA A 163 2.12 6.70 -6.09
C ALA A 163 2.58 6.78 -7.55
N SER A 164 1.91 7.60 -8.36
CA SER A 164 2.25 7.79 -9.78
C SER A 164 3.64 8.39 -9.96
N ILE A 165 3.97 9.46 -9.22
CA ILE A 165 5.27 10.11 -9.33
C ILE A 165 6.40 9.24 -8.76
N LEU A 166 6.14 8.50 -7.68
CA LEU A 166 7.09 7.54 -7.11
C LEU A 166 7.39 6.41 -8.11
N LEU A 167 6.39 5.90 -8.83
CA LEU A 167 6.58 4.91 -9.88
C LEU A 167 7.44 5.45 -11.04
N LEU A 168 7.21 6.70 -11.47
CA LEU A 168 8.07 7.34 -12.49
C LEU A 168 9.52 7.49 -12.02
N ILE A 169 9.73 7.87 -10.76
CA ILE A 169 11.07 7.93 -10.15
C ILE A 169 11.71 6.54 -10.15
N ALA A 170 10.96 5.50 -9.77
CA ALA A 170 11.46 4.12 -9.75
C ALA A 170 11.87 3.64 -11.16
N LEU A 171 11.04 3.90 -12.19
CA LEU A 171 11.36 3.58 -13.58
C LEU A 171 12.61 4.33 -14.06
N LYS A 172 12.75 5.62 -13.71
CA LYS A 172 13.95 6.39 -14.03
C LYS A 172 15.18 5.84 -13.32
N ALA A 173 15.07 5.53 -12.03
CA ALA A 173 16.15 4.92 -11.26
C ALA A 173 16.58 3.57 -11.87
N GLN A 174 15.63 2.74 -12.29
CA GLN A 174 15.91 1.46 -12.95
C GLN A 174 16.74 1.66 -14.24
N THR A 175 16.41 2.65 -15.06
CA THR A 175 17.23 2.93 -16.27
C THR A 175 18.66 3.36 -15.93
N LEU A 176 18.85 4.09 -14.83
CA LEU A 176 20.20 4.46 -14.36
C LEU A 176 20.97 3.25 -13.82
N VAL A 177 20.31 2.36 -13.08
CA VAL A 177 20.88 1.09 -12.61
C VAL A 177 21.35 0.24 -13.78
N GLN A 178 20.51 0.07 -14.81
CA GLN A 178 20.85 -0.68 -16.02
C GLN A 178 22.00 -0.03 -16.80
N LYS A 179 21.95 1.30 -17.00
CA LYS A 179 23.01 2.04 -17.70
C LYS A 179 24.36 1.93 -17.00
N ASN A 180 24.36 1.98 -15.66
CA ASN A 180 25.56 1.88 -14.84
C ASN A 180 25.97 0.43 -14.54
N LYS A 181 25.28 -0.57 -15.12
CA LYS A 181 25.51 -2.01 -14.88
C LYS A 181 25.55 -2.38 -13.39
N LEU A 182 24.75 -1.68 -12.58
CA LEU A 182 24.63 -1.97 -11.16
C LEU A 182 23.84 -3.27 -10.96
N ASP A 183 24.18 -4.01 -9.91
CA ASP A 183 23.58 -5.32 -9.64
C ASP A 183 22.11 -5.19 -9.22
N SER A 184 21.20 -5.40 -10.18
CA SER A 184 19.76 -5.40 -9.93
C SER A 184 19.32 -6.53 -8.99
N SER A 185 20.09 -7.62 -8.92
CA SER A 185 19.76 -8.75 -8.04
C SER A 185 19.97 -8.39 -6.58
N LEU A 186 21.01 -7.61 -6.25
CA LEU A 186 21.24 -7.11 -4.91
C LEU A 186 20.08 -6.24 -4.41
N TYR A 187 19.62 -5.27 -5.23
CA TYR A 187 18.49 -4.40 -4.86
C TYR A 187 17.20 -5.19 -4.66
N ARG A 188 16.94 -6.19 -5.51
CA ARG A 188 15.78 -7.08 -5.38
C ARG A 188 15.86 -7.87 -4.07
N ASN A 189 17.01 -8.49 -3.79
CA ASN A 189 17.19 -9.28 -2.57
C ASN A 189 17.04 -8.37 -1.34
N LEU A 190 17.66 -7.19 -1.32
CA LEU A 190 17.48 -6.22 -0.23
C LEU A 190 16.02 -5.85 -0.01
N SER A 191 15.25 -5.60 -1.07
CA SER A 191 13.82 -5.32 -0.95
C SER A 191 13.05 -6.47 -0.31
N VAL A 192 13.31 -7.72 -0.74
CA VAL A 192 12.69 -8.93 -0.19
C VAL A 192 13.10 -9.15 1.26
N GLY A 193 14.39 -9.02 1.56
CA GLY A 193 14.95 -9.17 2.89
C GLY A 193 14.40 -8.14 3.88
N ILE A 194 14.31 -6.86 3.50
CA ILE A 194 13.69 -5.81 4.33
C ILE A 194 12.21 -6.14 4.55
N TYR A 195 11.50 -6.58 3.50
CA TYR A 195 10.10 -6.97 3.63
C TYR A 195 9.89 -8.14 4.61
N TYR A 196 10.77 -9.15 4.64
CA TYR A 196 10.64 -10.24 5.60
C TYR A 196 11.10 -9.88 7.01
N THR A 197 12.07 -8.97 7.15
CA THR A 197 12.66 -8.65 8.46
C THR A 197 11.92 -7.55 9.22
N HIS A 198 11.26 -6.59 8.52
CA HIS A 198 10.69 -5.42 9.19
C HIS A 198 9.60 -5.77 10.21
N ARG A 199 8.70 -6.72 9.90
CA ARG A 199 7.60 -7.09 10.82
C ARG A 199 8.10 -7.73 12.11
N PRO A 200 8.96 -8.77 12.06
CA PRO A 200 9.58 -9.31 13.27
C PRO A 200 10.30 -8.24 14.10
N LEU A 201 11.06 -7.34 13.47
CA LEU A 201 11.77 -6.27 14.18
C LEU A 201 10.80 -5.30 14.85
N ILE A 202 9.72 -4.88 14.18
CA ILE A 202 8.67 -4.05 14.80
C ILE A 202 8.09 -4.75 16.03
N SER A 203 7.77 -6.05 15.93
CA SER A 203 7.25 -6.81 17.06
C SER A 203 8.24 -6.85 18.24
N ILE A 204 9.53 -7.08 17.97
CA ILE A 204 10.56 -7.08 19.01
C ILE A 204 10.67 -5.71 19.69
N PHE A 205 10.70 -4.62 18.91
CA PHE A 205 10.76 -3.27 19.46
C PHE A 205 9.52 -2.92 20.29
N GLN A 206 8.33 -3.32 19.84
CA GLN A 206 7.10 -3.09 20.60
C GLN A 206 7.11 -3.82 21.95
N ILE A 207 7.57 -5.07 21.97
CA ILE A 207 7.74 -5.84 23.21
C ILE A 207 8.77 -5.16 24.12
N ALA A 208 9.93 -4.75 23.58
CA ALA A 208 10.97 -4.09 24.35
C ALA A 208 10.51 -2.75 24.94
N CYS A 209 9.84 -1.90 24.15
CA CYS A 209 9.31 -0.62 24.62
C CYS A 209 8.23 -0.83 25.69
N PHE A 210 7.41 -1.88 25.57
CA PHE A 210 6.42 -2.24 26.59
C PHE A 210 7.08 -2.63 27.92
N TYR A 211 8.15 -3.43 27.90
CA TYR A 211 8.85 -3.83 29.13
C TYR A 211 9.67 -2.70 29.75
N LEU A 212 10.19 -1.78 28.94
CA LEU A 212 11.02 -0.66 29.40
C LEU A 212 10.23 0.62 29.67
N ASP A 213 8.90 0.59 29.48
CA ASP A 213 7.99 1.74 29.62
C ASP A 213 8.44 2.97 28.81
N ILE A 214 8.92 2.73 27.59
CA ILE A 214 9.40 3.78 26.67
C ILE A 214 8.27 4.17 25.73
N GLU A 215 8.00 5.47 25.62
CA GLU A 215 7.05 6.00 24.64
C GLU A 215 7.45 5.63 23.21
N GLN A 216 6.51 5.02 22.49
CA GLN A 216 6.72 4.58 21.12
C GLN A 216 6.59 5.76 20.16
N ASN A 217 7.71 6.33 19.73
CA ASN A 217 7.72 7.26 18.61
C ASN A 217 7.77 6.48 17.28
N PRO A 218 6.72 6.53 16.44
CA PRO A 218 6.66 5.73 15.21
C PRO A 218 7.77 6.06 14.20
N PHE A 219 8.24 7.31 14.17
CA PHE A 219 9.31 7.73 13.27
C PHE A 219 10.65 7.13 13.69
N ILE A 220 10.94 7.16 15.00
CA ILE A 220 12.18 6.58 15.55
C ILE A 220 12.17 5.07 15.34
N ILE A 221 11.06 4.39 15.68
CA ILE A 221 10.94 2.94 15.49
C ILE A 221 11.06 2.59 14.01
N GLY A 222 10.40 3.33 13.11
CA GLY A 222 10.52 3.13 11.67
C GLY A 222 11.94 3.29 11.15
N ALA A 223 12.65 4.34 11.57
CA ALA A 223 14.05 4.57 11.20
C ALA A 223 14.97 3.46 11.72
N LEU A 224 14.81 3.05 12.98
CA LEU A 224 15.60 1.97 13.58
C LEU A 224 15.35 0.64 12.87
N VAL A 225 14.09 0.28 12.66
CA VAL A 225 13.69 -0.96 11.95
C VAL A 225 14.28 -0.98 10.55
N LEU A 226 14.17 0.11 9.79
CA LEU A 226 14.74 0.19 8.45
C LEU A 226 16.26 0.01 8.46
N THR A 227 16.95 0.70 9.36
CA THR A 227 18.41 0.67 9.47
C THR A 227 18.91 -0.73 9.86
N LEU A 228 18.24 -1.37 10.83
CA LEU A 228 18.57 -2.72 11.28
C LEU A 228 18.23 -3.78 10.24
N SER A 229 17.06 -3.70 9.59
CA SER A 229 16.70 -4.56 8.46
C SER A 229 17.76 -4.48 7.36
N LEU A 230 18.14 -3.26 6.96
CA LEU A 230 19.14 -3.05 5.91
C LEU A 230 20.51 -3.61 6.32
N GLY A 231 20.96 -3.30 7.54
CA GLY A 231 22.24 -3.79 8.07
C GLY A 231 22.29 -5.31 8.16
N ALA A 232 21.23 -5.94 8.69
CA ALA A 232 21.11 -7.39 8.78
C ALA A 232 21.13 -8.05 7.39
N CYS A 233 20.36 -7.52 6.43
CA CYS A 233 20.35 -8.05 5.06
C CYS A 233 21.72 -7.93 4.38
N ILE A 234 22.37 -6.76 4.47
CA ILE A 234 23.72 -6.56 3.91
C ILE A 234 24.72 -7.54 4.55
N PHE A 235 24.67 -7.71 5.87
CA PHE A 235 25.53 -8.63 6.59
C PHE A 235 25.32 -10.09 6.15
N VAL A 236 24.06 -10.53 6.04
CA VAL A 236 23.72 -11.89 5.58
C VAL A 236 24.17 -12.13 4.14
N TYR A 237 23.94 -11.18 3.23
CA TYR A 237 24.33 -11.33 1.83
C TYR A 237 25.84 -11.30 1.63
N ARG A 238 26.56 -10.45 2.36
CA ARG A 238 28.03 -10.37 2.29
C ARG A 238 28.69 -11.66 2.79
N ASN A 239 28.18 -12.24 3.88
CA ASN A 239 28.75 -13.43 4.50
C ASN A 239 28.14 -14.76 4.02
N LYS A 240 27.13 -14.72 3.12
CA LYS A 240 26.42 -15.90 2.58
C LYS A 240 25.96 -16.89 3.66
N ILE A 241 25.47 -16.38 4.80
CA ILE A 241 25.11 -17.18 5.98
C ILE A 241 23.89 -18.04 5.66
N LYS A 242 24.05 -19.36 5.58
CA LYS A 242 22.93 -20.32 5.43
C LYS A 242 22.33 -20.66 6.80
N PRO A 243 20.99 -20.83 6.93
CA PRO A 243 19.96 -20.82 5.88
C PRO A 243 19.38 -19.42 5.56
N LEU A 244 19.78 -18.37 6.29
CA LEU A 244 19.23 -17.02 6.15
C LEU A 244 19.40 -16.44 4.74
N TYR A 245 20.52 -16.73 4.09
CA TYR A 245 20.81 -16.30 2.72
C TYR A 245 19.79 -16.83 1.71
N SER A 246 19.33 -18.08 1.86
CA SER A 246 18.32 -18.65 0.97
C SER A 246 16.91 -18.16 1.28
N LEU A 247 16.64 -17.81 2.54
CA LEU A 247 15.31 -17.36 2.98
C LEU A 247 15.04 -15.89 2.63
N LEU A 248 16.09 -15.06 2.61
CA LEU A 248 16.00 -13.63 2.34
C LEU A 248 16.25 -13.27 0.86
N ARG A 249 16.32 -14.24 -0.04
CA ARG A 249 16.57 -14.03 -1.48
C ARG A 249 15.31 -14.34 -2.30
#